data_AF-A0A6P1ZB11-F1
#
_entry.id   AF-A0A6P1ZB11-F1
#
_cell.length_a   1.000
_cell.length_b   1.000
_cell.length_c   1.000
_cell.angle_alpha   90.00
_cell.angle_beta   90.00
_cell.angle_gamma   90.00
#
_symmetry.space_group_name_H-M   'P 1'
#
loop_
_entity.id
_entity.type
_entity.pdbx_description
1 polymer ?
#
loop_
_entity_poly.entity_id
_entity_poly.type
_entity_poly.pdbx_seq_one_letter_code
_entity_poly.pdbx_strand_id
1 'polypeptide(L)'
;MASTGMDSAVPAKVWSRTAAYMDWAQMLTGAILILFLWSHMILVSSGIIEPGAMNAHDVFVERTGLEPVGGPIMGVLFLFHFVHAARKVPFRLDLQTVFIKHSRMLHQGDTWLWVIQAVSAMIILIMGAAHM
;
A
#
# COMPACT_ATOMS: atom_id res chain seq x y z
N MET A 1 -11.19 -43.88 -43.33
CA MET A 1 -12.31 -43.77 -42.36
C MET A 1 -11.80 -42.95 -41.19
N ALA A 2 -12.41 -41.78 -41.01
CA ALA A 2 -12.38 -40.80 -39.92
C ALA A 2 -11.15 -40.62 -39.00
N SER A 3 -10.71 -39.36 -38.96
CA SER A 3 -9.81 -38.71 -38.00
C SER A 3 -10.29 -38.79 -36.54
N THR A 4 -9.40 -39.13 -35.62
CA THR A 4 -9.55 -38.84 -34.18
C THR A 4 -8.28 -38.15 -33.69
N GLY A 5 -8.28 -36.81 -33.76
CA GLY A 5 -7.12 -35.98 -33.40
C GLY A 5 -7.50 -34.58 -32.94
N MET A 6 -8.58 -34.42 -32.16
CA MET A 6 -9.03 -33.10 -31.68
C MET A 6 -9.20 -32.94 -30.16
N ASP A 7 -8.80 -33.92 -29.34
CA ASP A 7 -9.11 -33.86 -27.90
C ASP A 7 -7.96 -33.32 -27.04
N SER A 8 -7.14 -32.42 -27.59
CA SER A 8 -6.09 -31.69 -26.86
C SER A 8 -6.48 -30.24 -26.57
N ALA A 9 -7.75 -29.99 -26.26
CA ALA A 9 -8.16 -28.71 -25.71
C ALA A 9 -7.65 -28.62 -24.27
N VAL A 10 -6.50 -27.96 -24.07
CA VAL A 10 -6.09 -27.48 -22.74
C VAL A 10 -7.26 -26.70 -22.18
N PRO A 11 -7.85 -27.08 -21.03
CA PRO A 11 -8.99 -26.36 -20.47
C PRO A 11 -8.57 -24.91 -20.30
N ALA A 12 -9.33 -23.98 -20.91
CA ALA A 12 -9.07 -22.56 -20.79
C ALA A 12 -8.98 -22.23 -19.30
N LYS A 13 -7.80 -21.80 -18.84
CA LYS A 13 -7.56 -21.44 -17.44
C LYS A 13 -8.60 -20.41 -17.03
N VAL A 14 -9.58 -20.82 -16.22
CA VAL A 14 -10.61 -19.92 -15.71
C VAL A 14 -9.90 -18.87 -14.86
N TRP A 15 -9.84 -17.64 -15.36
CA TRP A 15 -9.21 -16.54 -14.65
C TRP A 15 -10.03 -16.24 -13.40
N SER A 16 -9.47 -16.55 -12.24
CA SER A 16 -10.07 -16.19 -10.97
C SER A 16 -10.16 -14.68 -10.83
N ARG A 17 -11.34 -14.16 -10.47
CA ARG A 17 -11.56 -12.74 -10.17
C ARG A 17 -10.78 -12.27 -8.94
N THR A 18 -10.23 -13.20 -8.15
CA THR A 18 -9.42 -12.89 -6.95
C THR A 18 -8.29 -11.92 -7.25
N ALA A 19 -7.61 -12.06 -8.39
CA ALA A 19 -6.53 -11.13 -8.76
C ALA A 19 -7.03 -9.69 -8.94
N ALA A 20 -8.21 -9.51 -9.55
CA ALA A 20 -8.82 -8.20 -9.72
C ALA A 20 -9.24 -7.58 -8.38
N TYR A 21 -9.88 -8.37 -7.51
CA TYR A 21 -10.26 -7.89 -6.17
C TYR A 21 -9.06 -7.49 -5.33
N MET A 22 -7.97 -8.25 -5.42
CA MET A 22 -6.73 -7.96 -4.71
C MET A 22 -6.02 -6.69 -5.20
N ASP A 23 -6.15 -6.35 -6.48
CA ASP A 23 -5.59 -5.10 -7.02
C ASP A 23 -6.46 -3.90 -6.61
N TRP A 24 -7.79 -4.04 -6.71
CA TRP A 24 -8.75 -3.05 -6.18
C TRP A 24 -8.56 -2.77 -4.70
N ALA A 25 -8.37 -3.82 -3.88
CA ALA A 25 -8.12 -3.68 -2.45
C ALA A 25 -6.83 -2.90 -2.18
N GLN A 26 -5.75 -3.16 -2.94
CA GLN A 26 -4.51 -2.42 -2.80
C GLN A 26 -4.69 -0.93 -3.19
N MET A 27 -5.39 -0.65 -4.29
CA MET A 27 -5.66 0.72 -4.74
C MET A 27 -6.50 1.49 -3.72
N LEU A 28 -7.59 0.89 -3.25
CA LEU A 28 -8.50 1.54 -2.32
C LEU A 28 -7.82 1.83 -0.98
N THR A 29 -7.09 0.85 -0.44
CA THR A 29 -6.35 1.06 0.82
C THR A 29 -5.26 2.10 0.67
N GLY A 30 -4.56 2.15 -0.47
CA GLY A 30 -3.59 3.21 -0.76
C GLY A 30 -4.23 4.60 -0.84
N ALA A 31 -5.40 4.70 -1.49
CA ALA A 31 -6.17 5.94 -1.58
C ALA A 31 -6.64 6.43 -0.20
N ILE A 32 -7.10 5.53 0.67
CA ILE A 32 -7.49 5.88 2.03
C ILE A 32 -6.26 6.35 2.84
N LEU A 33 -5.12 5.65 2.74
CA LEU A 33 -3.90 6.02 3.47
C LEU A 33 -3.34 7.38 3.05
N ILE A 34 -3.37 7.74 1.75
CA ILE A 34 -2.90 9.07 1.32
C ILE A 34 -3.82 10.18 1.81
N LEU A 35 -5.14 9.97 1.79
CA LEU A 35 -6.11 10.92 2.33
C LEU A 35 -5.89 11.11 3.84
N PHE A 36 -5.68 10.01 4.57
CA PHE A 36 -5.32 10.07 5.98
C PHE A 36 -4.03 10.85 6.21
N LEU A 37 -2.96 10.58 5.45
CA LEU A 37 -1.69 11.29 5.62
C LEU A 37 -1.83 12.81 5.37
N TRP A 38 -2.61 13.20 4.36
CA TRP A 38 -2.92 14.63 4.14
C TRP A 38 -3.67 15.24 5.31
N SER A 39 -4.77 14.62 5.74
CA SER A 39 -5.54 15.07 6.89
C SER A 39 -4.68 15.14 8.16
N HIS A 40 -3.87 14.10 8.40
CA HIS A 40 -3.00 14.00 9.56
C HIS A 40 -1.94 15.11 9.57
N MET A 41 -1.25 15.37 8.44
CA MET A 41 -0.27 16.45 8.36
C MET A 41 -0.92 17.83 8.53
N ILE A 42 -2.14 18.04 8.01
CA ILE A 42 -2.88 19.31 8.20
C ILE A 42 -3.27 19.48 9.67
N LEU A 43 -3.80 18.45 10.32
CA LEU A 43 -4.24 18.51 11.72
C LEU A 43 -3.05 18.70 12.67
N VAL A 44 -1.98 17.93 12.50
CA VAL A 44 -0.78 18.04 13.35
C VAL A 44 -0.08 19.39 13.14
N SER A 45 -0.01 19.89 11.90
CA SER A 45 0.60 21.21 11.64
C SER A 45 -0.27 22.39 12.08
N SER A 46 -1.58 22.20 12.28
CA SER A 46 -2.48 23.28 12.74
C SER A 46 -2.06 23.86 14.09
N GLY A 47 -1.46 23.06 14.97
CA GLY A 47 -0.93 23.52 16.26
C GLY A 47 0.24 24.51 16.15
N ILE A 48 0.94 24.56 15.00
CA ILE A 48 1.99 25.55 14.73
C ILE A 48 1.35 26.90 14.36
N ILE A 49 0.21 26.88 13.66
CA ILE A 49 -0.48 28.09 13.19
C ILE A 49 -1.27 28.72 14.35
N GLU A 50 -2.06 27.92 15.05
CA GLU A 50 -2.89 28.37 16.16
C GLU A 50 -3.08 27.24 17.19
N PRO A 51 -2.64 27.41 18.46
CA PRO A 51 -2.82 26.40 19.49
C PRO A 51 -4.27 25.99 19.74
N GLY A 52 -5.23 26.91 19.51
CA GLY A 52 -6.66 26.65 19.64
C GLY A 52 -7.20 25.63 18.64
N ALA A 53 -6.60 25.53 17.44
CA ALA A 53 -7.01 24.58 16.42
C ALA A 53 -6.70 23.13 16.83
N MET A 54 -5.51 22.89 17.40
CA MET A 54 -5.15 21.57 17.94
C MET A 54 -6.05 21.19 19.12
N ASN A 55 -6.30 22.12 20.04
CA ASN A 55 -7.19 21.85 21.18
C ASN A 55 -8.63 21.51 20.74
N ALA A 56 -9.13 22.16 19.69
CA ALA A 56 -10.44 21.83 19.12
C ALA A 56 -10.46 20.43 18.49
N HIS A 57 -9.36 20.03 17.84
CA HIS A 57 -9.20 18.68 17.31
C HIS A 57 -9.17 17.62 18.43
N ASP A 58 -8.41 17.85 19.50
CA ASP A 58 -8.30 16.91 20.62
C ASP A 58 -9.66 16.67 21.28
N VAL A 59 -10.41 17.76 21.55
CA VAL A 59 -11.78 17.68 22.07
C VAL A 59 -12.73 16.97 21.09
N PHE A 60 -12.58 17.17 19.78
CA PHE A 60 -13.39 16.49 18.78
C PHE A 60 -13.14 14.97 18.78
N VAL A 61 -11.88 14.56 18.79
CA VAL A 61 -11.48 13.15 18.78
C VAL A 61 -11.89 12.45 20.07
N GLU A 62 -11.75 13.12 21.21
CA GLU A 62 -12.23 12.62 22.52
C GLU A 62 -13.75 12.42 22.51
N ARG A 63 -14.53 13.44 22.11
CA ARG A 63 -16.00 13.39 22.11
C ARG A 63 -16.57 12.37 21.13
N THR A 64 -15.89 12.13 20.03
CA THR A 64 -16.30 11.14 19.03
C THR A 64 -15.85 9.72 19.38
N GLY A 65 -15.04 9.55 20.43
CA GLY A 65 -14.46 8.25 20.82
C GLY A 65 -13.43 7.74 19.80
N LEU A 66 -12.93 8.62 18.93
CA LEU A 66 -11.96 8.26 17.90
C LEU A 66 -10.54 8.11 18.46
N GLU A 67 -10.25 8.65 19.65
CA GLU A 67 -8.92 8.52 20.27
C GLU A 67 -8.51 7.06 20.50
N PRO A 68 -9.28 6.23 21.25
CA PRO A 68 -8.88 4.85 21.51
C PRO A 68 -9.07 3.91 20.31
N VAL A 69 -9.88 4.28 19.32
CA VAL A 69 -10.26 3.41 18.20
C VAL A 69 -9.54 3.76 16.90
N GLY A 70 -9.24 5.03 16.68
CA GLY A 70 -8.66 5.55 15.44
C GLY A 70 -7.29 4.94 15.15
N GLY A 71 -6.41 4.91 16.15
CA GLY A 71 -5.08 4.29 16.05
C GLY A 71 -5.15 2.81 15.61
N PRO A 72 -5.86 1.93 16.35
CA PRO A 72 -6.02 0.53 15.97
C PRO A 72 -6.63 0.31 14.57
N ILE A 73 -7.67 1.06 14.19
CA ILE A 73 -8.28 0.94 12.85
C ILE A 73 -7.26 1.29 11.76
N MET A 74 -6.53 2.41 11.94
CA MET A 74 -5.53 2.85 10.98
C MET A 74 -4.33 1.90 10.92
N GLY A 75 -3.92 1.32 12.05
CA GLY A 75 -2.89 0.29 12.12
C GLY A 75 -3.27 -0.97 11.34
N VAL A 76 -4.52 -1.45 11.48
CA VAL A 76 -5.01 -2.61 10.69
C VAL A 76 -5.05 -2.28 9.20
N LEU A 77 -5.56 -1.10 8.82
CA LEU A 77 -5.59 -0.65 7.43
C LEU A 77 -4.17 -0.56 6.83
N PHE A 78 -3.22 -0.02 7.59
CA PHE A 78 -1.82 0.10 7.23
C PHE A 78 -1.16 -1.26 6.97
N LEU A 79 -1.32 -2.21 7.90
CA LEU A 79 -0.80 -3.57 7.75
C LEU A 79 -1.48 -4.31 6.59
N PHE A 80 -2.79 -4.15 6.43
CA PHE A 80 -3.52 -4.74 5.32
C PHE A 80 -3.02 -4.22 3.96
N HIS A 81 -2.79 -2.91 3.84
CA HIS A 81 -2.20 -2.30 2.66
C HIS A 81 -0.80 -2.86 2.39
N PHE A 82 0.04 -2.95 3.44
CA PHE A 82 1.39 -3.49 3.32
C PHE A 82 1.40 -4.93 2.82
N VAL A 83 0.59 -5.81 3.40
CA VAL A 83 0.48 -7.22 2.95
C VAL A 83 0.06 -7.30 1.48
N HIS A 84 -0.84 -6.41 1.03
CA HIS A 84 -1.27 -6.38 -0.37
C HIS A 84 -0.18 -5.85 -1.30
N ALA A 85 0.52 -4.78 -0.93
CA ALA A 85 1.60 -4.18 -1.70
C ALA A 85 2.86 -5.05 -1.73
N ALA A 86 3.17 -5.76 -0.64
CA ALA A 86 4.32 -6.65 -0.50
C ALA A 86 4.33 -7.77 -1.56
N ARG A 87 3.16 -8.20 -2.05
CA ARG A 87 3.06 -9.19 -3.14
C ARG A 87 3.72 -8.73 -4.44
N LYS A 88 3.88 -7.41 -4.64
CA LYS A 88 4.55 -6.80 -5.80
C LYS A 88 6.06 -6.63 -5.57
N VAL A 89 6.57 -6.82 -4.35
CA VAL A 89 7.97 -6.62 -4.00
C VAL A 89 8.77 -7.92 -4.18
N PRO A 90 9.88 -7.92 -4.94
CA PRO A 90 10.77 -9.08 -5.06
C PRO A 90 11.59 -9.20 -3.77
N PHE A 91 11.20 -10.09 -2.85
CA PHE A 91 11.95 -10.29 -1.60
C PHE A 91 13.22 -11.13 -1.76
N ARG A 92 13.37 -11.88 -2.87
CA ARG A 92 14.57 -12.67 -3.11
C ARG A 92 15.71 -11.80 -3.65
N LEU A 93 16.91 -11.98 -3.12
CA LEU A 93 18.10 -11.19 -3.47
C LEU A 93 18.51 -11.31 -4.94
N ASP A 94 18.30 -12.48 -5.56
CA ASP A 94 18.55 -12.69 -6.98
C ASP A 94 17.61 -11.83 -7.85
N LEU A 95 16.32 -11.80 -7.51
CA LEU A 95 15.33 -10.98 -8.19
C LEU A 95 15.58 -9.48 -8.00
N GLN A 96 15.96 -9.06 -6.79
CA GLN A 96 16.31 -7.67 -6.51
C GLN A 96 17.52 -7.22 -7.34
N THR A 97 18.56 -8.04 -7.40
CA THR A 97 19.76 -7.75 -8.17
C THR A 97 19.45 -7.61 -9.66
N VAL A 98 18.62 -8.50 -10.20
CA VAL A 98 18.18 -8.43 -11.60
C VAL A 98 17.36 -7.16 -11.85
N PHE A 99 16.40 -6.85 -10.97
CA PHE A 99 15.56 -5.66 -11.11
C PHE A 99 16.38 -4.37 -11.08
N ILE A 100 17.33 -4.24 -10.13
CA ILE A 100 18.19 -3.07 -10.02
C ILE A 100 19.08 -2.92 -11.26
N LYS A 101 19.68 -4.01 -11.76
CA LYS A 101 20.48 -3.98 -12.99
C LYS A 101 19.64 -3.51 -14.19
N HIS A 102 18.40 -4.01 -14.30
CA HIS A 102 17.49 -3.62 -15.37
C HIS A 102 17.05 -2.15 -15.25
N SER A 103 16.69 -1.71 -14.04
CA SER A 103 16.32 -0.31 -13.76
C SER A 103 17.45 0.67 -14.12
N ARG A 104 18.71 0.30 -13.84
CA ARG A 104 19.89 1.09 -14.22
C ARG A 104 20.10 1.15 -15.73
N MET A 105 19.77 0.09 -16.46
CA MET A 105 19.91 0.05 -17.92
C MET A 105 18.81 0.86 -18.62
N LEU A 106 17.57 0.82 -18.12
CA LEU A 106 16.42 1.50 -18.71
C LEU A 106 16.48 3.03 -18.61
N HIS A 107 17.19 3.58 -17.61
CA HIS A 107 17.27 5.02 -17.33
C HIS A 107 15.91 5.74 -17.28
N GLN A 108 14.87 5.03 -16.85
CA GLN A 108 13.49 5.53 -16.83
C GLN A 108 13.09 5.95 -15.40
N GLY A 109 12.53 7.15 -15.27
CA GLY A 109 12.24 7.79 -13.98
C GLY A 109 11.24 7.00 -13.13
N ASP A 110 10.13 6.53 -13.71
CA ASP A 110 9.08 5.84 -12.95
C ASP A 110 9.56 4.49 -12.40
N THR A 111 10.47 3.80 -13.11
CA THR A 111 11.10 2.56 -12.66
C THR A 111 11.96 2.82 -11.43
N TRP A 112 12.68 3.95 -11.40
CA TRP A 112 13.42 4.37 -10.22
C TRP A 112 12.52 4.82 -9.07
N LEU A 113 11.42 5.54 -9.36
CA LEU A 113 10.43 5.90 -8.35
C LEU A 113 9.80 4.67 -7.71
N TRP A 114 9.58 3.60 -8.48
CA TRP A 114 9.11 2.33 -7.94
C TRP A 114 10.12 1.71 -6.97
N VAL A 115 11.43 1.77 -7.25
CA VAL A 115 12.48 1.30 -6.31
C VAL A 115 12.43 2.12 -5.02
N ILE A 116 12.35 3.44 -5.15
CA ILE A 116 12.25 4.36 -4.01
C ILE A 116 11.01 4.04 -3.19
N GLN A 117 9.87 3.78 -3.84
CA GLN A 117 8.62 3.40 -3.18
C GLN A 117 8.75 2.07 -2.42
N ALA A 118 9.41 1.07 -3.01
CA ALA A 118 9.62 -0.22 -2.35
C ALA A 118 10.54 -0.09 -1.12
N VAL A 119 11.62 0.69 -1.23
CA VAL A 119 12.56 0.93 -0.13
C VAL A 119 11.93 1.76 0.99
N SER A 120 11.26 2.86 0.63
CA SER A 120 10.59 3.73 1.61
C SER A 120 9.46 3.01 2.31
N ALA A 121 8.72 2.12 1.64
CA ALA A 121 7.70 1.29 2.26
C ALA A 121 8.26 0.40 3.38
N MET A 122 9.49 -0.13 3.25
CA MET A 122 10.11 -0.92 4.32
C MET A 122 10.49 -0.06 5.53
N ILE A 123 10.97 1.16 5.28
CA ILE A 123 11.32 2.12 6.35
C ILE A 123 10.04 2.57 7.08
N ILE A 124 9.00 2.93 6.32
CA ILE A 124 7.71 3.36 6.84
C ILE A 124 7.02 2.21 7.59
N LEU A 125 7.18 0.95 7.19
CA LEU A 125 6.67 -0.18 7.96
C LEU A 125 7.19 -0.17 9.41
N ILE A 126 8.49 -0.03 9.59
CA ILE A 126 9.13 -0.08 10.90
C ILE A 126 8.78 1.18 11.71
N MET A 127 9.01 2.35 11.11
CA MET A 127 8.79 3.64 11.78
C MET A 127 7.31 3.88 12.06
N GLY A 128 6.45 3.57 11.10
CA GLY A 128 5.00 3.72 11.23
C GLY A 128 4.44 2.77 12.28
N ALA A 129 4.87 1.51 12.32
CA ALA A 129 4.42 0.57 13.36
C ALA A 129 4.83 1.00 14.77
N ALA A 130 5.99 1.64 14.94
CA ALA A 130 6.42 2.17 16.23
C ALA A 130 5.70 3.47 16.63
N HIS A 131 5.13 4.18 15.65
CA HIS A 131 4.40 5.42 15.88
C HIS A 131 2.93 5.19 16.26
N MET A 132 2.33 4.11 15.75
CA MET A 132 0.94 3.69 16.04
C MET A 132 0.82 3.16 17.47
#